data_AF-A0A2J0YSF4-F1
#
_entry.id   AF-A0A2J0YSF4-F1
#
_cell.length_a   1.000
_cell.length_b   1.000
_cell.length_c   1.000
_cell.angle_alpha   90.00
_cell.angle_beta   90.00
_cell.angle_gamma   90.00
#
_symmetry.space_group_name_H-M   'P 1'
#
loop_
_entity.id
_entity.type
_entity.pdbx_description
1 polymer ?
#
loop_
_entity_poly.entity_id
_entity_poly.type
_entity_poly.pdbx_seq_one_letter_code
_entity_poly.pdbx_strand_id
1 'polypeptide(L)'
;QHFLAESQYTDGSRGESLTCGKVGLSSPYSEKGEVAPYLTMDGRKIFDFAIRDVAKSIKNTIESSDIQVEDIDYLLLHQANIRILDKMAKKIGAAREKLPANMMEYGNTSAASIPILLSECVEKGLIHLD
;
A
#
# COMPACT_ATOMS: atom_id res chain seq x y z
N GLN A 1 17.18 1.20 19.70
CA GLN A 1 16.13 0.22 19.35
C GLN A 1 15.64 0.60 17.95
N HIS A 2 15.80 -0.25 16.94
CA HIS A 2 15.49 0.10 15.53
C HIS A 2 14.08 -0.32 15.09
N PHE A 3 13.36 -1.06 15.94
CA PHE A 3 12.03 -1.60 15.67
C PHE A 3 11.07 -1.19 16.77
N LEU A 4 9.99 -0.50 16.40
CA LEU A 4 9.01 0.07 17.34
C LEU A 4 7.79 -0.83 17.50
N ALA A 5 7.14 -1.18 16.39
CA ALA A 5 5.95 -2.03 16.38
C ALA A 5 5.71 -2.60 14.97
N GLU A 6 5.00 -3.72 14.90
CA GLU A 6 4.40 -4.22 13.66
C GLU A 6 2.94 -4.63 13.90
N SER A 7 2.15 -4.58 12.83
CA SER A 7 0.81 -5.15 12.84
C SER A 7 0.52 -5.75 11.48
N GLN A 8 0.30 -7.07 11.45
CA GLN A 8 0.04 -7.82 10.23
C GLN A 8 -1.40 -8.34 10.26
N TYR A 9 -2.15 -8.06 9.19
CA TYR A 9 -3.52 -8.53 9.01
C TYR A 9 -3.72 -9.09 7.61
N THR A 10 -4.60 -10.08 7.47
CA THR A 10 -5.01 -10.62 6.17
C THR A 10 -6.52 -10.77 6.16
N ASP A 11 -7.16 -10.23 5.12
CA ASP A 11 -8.60 -10.36 4.87
C ASP A 11 -8.83 -10.82 3.42
N GLY A 12 -9.10 -12.11 3.26
CA GLY A 12 -9.36 -12.72 1.96
C GLY A 12 -10.79 -12.54 1.44
N SER A 13 -11.72 -12.02 2.25
CA SER A 13 -13.14 -11.94 1.88
C SER A 13 -13.42 -11.05 0.66
N ARG A 14 -12.49 -10.15 0.35
CA ARG A 14 -12.56 -9.19 -0.76
C ARG A 14 -11.61 -9.54 -1.93
N GLY A 15 -11.05 -10.75 -1.96
CA GLY A 15 -10.02 -11.17 -2.93
C GLY A 15 -10.39 -10.96 -4.41
N GLU A 16 -11.67 -11.09 -4.75
CA GLU A 16 -12.17 -10.85 -6.11
C GLU A 16 -12.12 -9.37 -6.57
N SER A 17 -11.77 -8.43 -5.68
CA SER A 17 -11.72 -7.00 -6.01
C SER A 17 -10.44 -6.60 -6.76
N LEU A 18 -9.41 -7.44 -6.75
CA LEU A 18 -8.18 -7.26 -7.51
C LEU A 18 -7.63 -8.65 -7.85
N THR A 19 -7.80 -9.07 -9.10
CA THR A 19 -7.33 -10.36 -9.57
C THR A 19 -6.38 -10.18 -10.75
N CYS A 20 -5.43 -11.09 -10.91
CA CYS A 20 -4.51 -11.08 -12.04
C CYS A 20 -4.19 -12.52 -12.42
N GLY A 21 -4.31 -12.85 -13.71
CA GLY A 21 -3.86 -14.12 -14.24
C GLY A 21 -4.67 -15.31 -13.76
N LYS A 22 -5.72 -15.66 -14.51
CA LYS A 22 -6.39 -16.96 -14.44
C LYS A 22 -5.95 -17.78 -15.63
N VAL A 23 -5.17 -18.83 -15.38
CA VAL A 23 -4.82 -19.83 -16.39
C VAL A 23 -5.83 -20.97 -16.27
N GLY A 24 -6.66 -21.10 -17.30
CA GLY A 24 -7.62 -22.19 -17.39
C GLY A 24 -6.90 -23.54 -17.47
N LEU A 25 -7.42 -24.54 -16.75
CA LEU A 25 -6.93 -25.91 -16.87
C LEU A 25 -7.15 -26.38 -18.32
N SER A 26 -6.08 -26.87 -18.96
CA SER A 26 -6.12 -27.39 -20.32
C SER A 26 -5.58 -28.82 -20.32
N SER A 27 -6.44 -29.77 -19.98
CA SER A 27 -6.15 -31.20 -19.93
C SER A 27 -7.19 -31.98 -20.73
N PRO A 28 -6.82 -33.08 -21.42
CA PRO A 28 -7.80 -33.97 -22.05
C PRO A 28 -8.73 -34.66 -21.04
N TYR A 29 -8.43 -34.57 -19.75
CA TYR A 29 -9.21 -35.16 -18.66
C TYR A 29 -10.03 -34.13 -17.85
N SER A 30 -10.10 -32.87 -18.29
CA SER A 30 -10.87 -31.83 -17.61
C SER A 30 -11.66 -30.99 -18.59
N GLU A 31 -12.72 -30.33 -18.10
CA GLU A 31 -13.30 -29.22 -18.83
C GLU A 31 -12.27 -28.09 -18.99
N LYS A 32 -12.34 -27.36 -20.11
CA LYS A 32 -11.47 -26.20 -20.33
C LYS A 32 -11.82 -25.13 -19.31
N GLY A 33 -10.85 -24.80 -18.46
CA GLY A 33 -11.01 -23.72 -17.49
C GLY A 33 -11.12 -22.35 -18.16
N GLU A 34 -11.77 -21.42 -17.47
CA GLU A 34 -11.82 -20.02 -17.87
C GLU A 34 -10.41 -19.41 -17.86
N VAL A 35 -10.10 -18.62 -18.90
CA VAL A 35 -8.83 -17.90 -19.04
C VAL A 35 -9.10 -16.40 -18.87
N ALA A 36 -8.47 -15.78 -17.88
CA ALA A 36 -8.53 -14.34 -17.63
C ALA A 36 -7.09 -13.82 -17.42
N PRO A 37 -6.34 -13.54 -18.50
CA PRO A 37 -4.90 -13.34 -18.42
C PRO A 37 -4.52 -11.94 -17.91
N TYR A 38 -5.48 -11.02 -17.85
CA TYR A 38 -5.23 -9.62 -17.52
C TYR A 38 -5.57 -9.31 -16.07
N LEU A 39 -4.98 -8.23 -15.56
CA LEU A 39 -5.34 -7.66 -14.27
C LEU A 39 -6.74 -7.06 -14.35
N THR A 40 -7.58 -7.37 -13.35
CA THR A 40 -8.91 -6.77 -13.17
C THR A 40 -9.01 -6.18 -11.78
N MET A 41 -9.68 -5.03 -11.65
CA MET A 41 -9.76 -4.30 -10.38
C MET A 41 -11.10 -3.57 -10.23
N ASP A 42 -11.76 -3.77 -9.09
CA ASP A 42 -12.83 -2.90 -8.61
C ASP A 42 -12.20 -1.71 -7.86
N GLY A 43 -11.96 -0.62 -8.60
CA GLY A 43 -11.28 0.55 -8.06
C GLY A 43 -11.98 1.18 -6.86
N ARG A 44 -13.31 1.09 -6.76
CA ARG A 44 -14.06 1.64 -5.61
C ARG A 44 -13.81 0.82 -4.36
N LYS A 45 -13.91 -0.50 -4.44
CA LYS A 45 -13.63 -1.39 -3.30
C LYS A 45 -12.19 -1.26 -2.82
N ILE A 46 -11.22 -1.18 -3.74
CA ILE A 46 -9.80 -0.99 -3.40
C ILE A 46 -9.56 0.37 -2.75
N PHE A 47 -10.16 1.44 -3.28
CA PHE A 47 -10.06 2.77 -2.69
C PHE A 47 -10.61 2.80 -1.27
N ASP A 48 -11.81 2.24 -1.06
CA ASP A 48 -12.49 2.22 0.24
C ASP A 48 -11.71 1.38 1.26
N PHE A 49 -11.14 0.24 0.83
CA PHE A 49 -10.24 -0.57 1.66
C PHE A 49 -9.01 0.21 2.12
N ALA A 50 -8.30 0.87 1.20
CA ALA A 50 -7.09 1.63 1.52
C ALA A 50 -7.37 2.75 2.54
N ILE A 51 -8.45 3.51 2.34
CA ILE A 51 -8.75 4.62 3.26
C ILE A 51 -9.34 4.15 4.59
N ARG A 52 -9.92 2.96 4.70
CA ARG A 52 -10.56 2.50 5.95
C ARG A 52 -9.67 1.55 6.73
N ASP A 53 -9.36 0.42 6.12
CA ASP A 53 -8.69 -0.70 6.77
C ASP A 53 -7.20 -0.40 6.98
N VAL A 54 -6.51 0.06 5.93
CA VAL A 54 -5.06 0.35 6.00
C VAL A 54 -4.78 1.54 6.92
N ALA A 55 -5.56 2.62 6.80
CA ALA A 55 -5.42 3.77 7.70
C ALA A 55 -5.66 3.41 9.18
N LYS A 56 -6.63 2.52 9.45
CA LYS A 56 -6.85 1.99 10.80
C LYS A 56 -5.68 1.13 11.27
N SER A 57 -5.15 0.26 10.41
CA SER A 57 -3.98 -0.57 10.73
C SER A 57 -2.78 0.28 11.11
N ILE A 58 -2.49 1.35 10.34
CA ILE A 58 -1.38 2.26 10.64
C ILE A 58 -1.58 2.93 12.01
N LYS A 59 -2.77 3.45 12.28
CA LYS A 59 -3.09 4.05 13.59
C LYS A 59 -2.87 3.08 14.75
N ASN A 60 -3.42 1.87 14.63
CA ASN A 60 -3.25 0.83 15.63
C ASN A 60 -1.76 0.49 15.86
N THR A 61 -0.95 0.45 14.79
CA THR A 61 0.50 0.21 14.92
C THR A 61 1.17 1.34 15.69
N ILE A 62 0.84 2.60 15.40
CA ILE A 62 1.39 3.76 16.12
C ILE A 62 0.95 3.73 17.59
N GLU A 63 -0.34 3.50 17.85
CA GLU A 63 -0.91 3.38 19.21
C GLU A 63 -0.31 2.21 20.02
N SER A 64 0.16 1.16 19.35
CA SER A 64 0.85 0.02 19.99
C SER A 64 2.33 0.27 20.27
N SER A 65 2.86 1.42 19.84
CA SER A 65 4.25 1.84 20.06
C SER A 65 4.35 2.96 21.09
N ASP A 66 5.57 3.27 21.53
CA ASP A 66 5.84 4.33 22.52
C ASP A 66 5.95 5.74 21.90
N ILE A 67 5.57 5.92 20.63
CA ILE A 67 5.66 7.20 19.91
C ILE A 67 4.29 7.72 19.51
N GLN A 68 4.20 9.03 19.30
CA GLN A 68 3.04 9.70 18.73
C GLN A 68 3.22 9.91 17.22
N VAL A 69 2.12 10.21 16.51
CA VAL A 69 2.18 10.47 15.06
C VAL A 69 3.03 11.71 14.73
N GLU A 70 3.13 12.65 15.66
CA GLU A 70 3.95 13.85 15.57
C GLU A 70 5.45 13.52 15.54
N ASP A 71 5.87 12.43 16.19
CA ASP A 71 7.25 11.98 16.28
C ASP A 71 7.74 11.28 15.00
N ILE A 72 6.84 10.93 14.07
CA ILE A 72 7.18 10.27 12.82
C ILE A 72 7.56 11.32 11.77
N ASP A 73 8.80 11.29 11.28
CA ASP A 73 9.23 12.21 10.22
C ASP A 73 8.54 11.92 8.88
N TYR A 74 8.52 10.65 8.47
CA TYR A 74 7.97 10.22 7.18
C TYR A 74 7.19 8.90 7.27
N LEU A 75 6.06 8.85 6.56
CA LEU A 75 5.25 7.66 6.32
C LEU A 75 5.37 7.26 4.84
N LEU A 76 6.22 6.28 4.56
CA LEU A 76 6.41 5.74 3.21
C LEU A 76 5.32 4.72 2.88
N LEU A 77 4.33 5.14 2.09
CA LEU A 77 3.19 4.31 1.71
C LEU A 77 3.26 3.86 0.24
N HIS A 78 2.48 2.83 -0.11
CA HIS A 78 2.35 2.35 -1.49
C HIS A 78 1.84 3.43 -2.45
N GLN A 79 2.47 3.53 -3.62
CA GLN A 79 2.31 4.62 -4.58
C GLN A 79 1.22 4.32 -5.63
N ALA A 80 -0.02 4.19 -5.19
CA ALA A 80 -1.15 3.88 -6.08
C ALA A 80 -1.85 5.12 -6.65
N ASN A 81 -2.19 6.08 -5.78
CA ASN A 81 -2.99 7.24 -6.15
C ASN A 81 -2.78 8.38 -5.13
N ILE A 82 -2.52 9.59 -5.62
CA ILE A 82 -2.27 10.75 -4.76
C ILE A 82 -3.45 11.05 -3.81
N ARG A 83 -4.69 10.86 -4.28
CA ARG A 83 -5.91 11.11 -3.50
C ARG A 83 -6.09 10.11 -2.34
N ILE A 84 -5.51 8.91 -2.46
CA ILE A 84 -5.49 7.94 -1.36
C ILE A 84 -4.55 8.47 -0.27
N LEU A 85 -3.33 8.90 -0.63
CA LEU A 85 -2.38 9.47 0.33
C LEU A 85 -2.98 10.69 1.05
N ASP A 86 -3.65 11.59 0.33
CA ASP A 86 -4.32 12.76 0.91
C ASP A 86 -5.38 12.40 1.95
N LYS A 87 -6.20 11.38 1.65
CA LYS A 87 -7.23 10.89 2.58
C LYS A 87 -6.63 10.11 3.75
N MET A 88 -5.57 9.35 3.50
CA MET A 88 -4.86 8.61 4.54
C MET A 88 -4.19 9.57 5.53
N ALA A 89 -3.49 10.61 5.08
CA ALA A 89 -2.91 11.64 5.94
C ALA A 89 -3.96 12.21 6.92
N LYS A 90 -5.10 12.66 6.40
CA LYS A 90 -6.22 13.17 7.21
C LYS A 90 -6.76 12.15 8.21
N LYS A 91 -6.87 10.88 7.81
CA LYS A 91 -7.38 9.82 8.68
C LYS A 91 -6.39 9.38 9.74
N ILE A 92 -5.09 9.38 9.43
CA ILE A 92 -4.00 9.06 10.35
C ILE A 92 -3.80 10.22 11.34
N GLY A 93 -4.07 11.46 10.91
CA GLY A 93 -3.76 12.66 11.69
C GLY A 93 -2.36 13.19 11.41
N ALA A 94 -1.70 12.69 10.36
CA ALA A 94 -0.38 13.15 9.94
C ALA A 94 -0.52 14.31 8.94
N ALA A 95 0.45 15.24 8.98
CA ALA A 95 0.56 16.28 7.98
C ALA A 95 0.87 15.67 6.60
N ARG A 96 0.33 16.24 5.53
CA ARG A 96 0.42 15.62 4.19
C ARG A 96 1.88 15.56 3.71
N GLU A 97 2.68 16.55 4.06
CA GLU A 97 4.12 16.64 3.78
C GLU A 97 4.93 15.47 4.35
N LYS A 98 4.45 14.81 5.40
CA LYS A 98 5.08 13.61 5.98
C LYS A 98 4.85 12.35 5.14
N LEU A 99 4.08 12.41 4.04
CA LEU A 99 3.84 11.26 3.14
C LEU A 99 4.48 11.52 1.76
N PRO A 100 5.77 11.28 1.56
CA PRO A 100 6.41 11.45 0.25
C PRO A 100 5.67 10.71 -0.87
N ALA A 101 5.70 11.27 -2.08
CA ALA A 101 5.03 10.71 -3.24
C ALA A 101 5.85 10.89 -4.52
N ASN A 102 5.92 9.85 -5.34
CA ASN A 102 6.61 9.86 -6.64
C ASN A 102 5.82 9.15 -7.76
N MET A 103 4.55 8.80 -7.53
CA MET A 103 3.72 8.19 -8.57
C MET A 103 3.52 9.08 -9.81
N MET A 104 3.80 10.38 -9.70
CA MET A 104 3.76 11.31 -10.83
C MET A 104 4.83 10.99 -11.89
N GLU A 105 5.92 10.36 -11.48
CA GLU A 105 7.03 9.98 -12.34
C GLU A 105 6.95 8.50 -12.77
N TYR A 106 6.60 7.60 -11.83
CA TYR A 106 6.66 6.15 -12.08
C TYR A 106 5.30 5.45 -12.20
N GLY A 107 4.21 6.12 -11.85
CA GLY A 107 2.90 5.47 -11.69
C GLY A 107 2.87 4.45 -10.55
N ASN A 108 1.94 3.48 -10.64
CA ASN A 108 1.81 2.39 -9.68
C ASN A 108 2.70 1.21 -10.09
N THR A 109 3.78 1.00 -9.35
CA THR A 109 4.77 -0.07 -9.58
C THR A 109 4.58 -1.27 -8.64
N SER A 110 3.39 -1.43 -8.06
CA SER A 110 3.02 -2.53 -7.17
C SER A 110 4.02 -2.67 -6.01
N ALA A 111 4.63 -3.84 -5.83
CA ALA A 111 5.60 -4.13 -4.77
C ALA A 111 6.84 -3.23 -4.81
N ALA A 112 7.21 -2.69 -5.99
CA ALA A 112 8.39 -1.85 -6.13
C ALA A 112 8.17 -0.39 -5.67
N SER A 113 6.92 0.01 -5.41
CA SER A 113 6.59 1.41 -5.12
C SER A 113 7.26 1.97 -3.86
N ILE A 114 7.25 1.20 -2.76
CA ILE A 114 7.84 1.63 -1.48
C ILE A 114 9.38 1.69 -1.58
N PRO A 115 10.10 0.66 -2.09
CA PRO A 115 11.55 0.73 -2.18
C PRO A 115 12.04 1.79 -3.17
N ILE A 116 11.36 2.02 -4.30
CA ILE A 116 11.69 3.13 -5.21
C ILE A 116 11.58 4.47 -4.49
N LEU A 117 10.47 4.70 -3.76
CA LEU A 117 10.27 5.92 -2.99
C LEU A 117 11.34 6.11 -1.91
N LEU A 118 11.67 5.05 -1.16
CA LEU A 118 12.73 5.09 -0.15
C LEU A 118 14.07 5.48 -0.76
N SER A 119 14.44 4.85 -1.89
CA SER A 119 15.70 5.14 -2.60
C SER A 119 15.80 6.62 -2.97
N GLU A 120 14.74 7.19 -3.55
CA GLU A 120 14.74 8.60 -3.92
C GLU A 120 14.78 9.55 -2.71
N CYS A 121 14.10 9.19 -1.62
CA CYS A 121 14.15 9.98 -0.39
C CYS A 121 15.57 10.03 0.18
N VAL A 122 16.32 8.94 0.09
CA VAL A 122 17.73 8.88 0.49
C VAL A 122 18.60 9.69 -0.47
N GLU A 123 18.45 9.51 -1.78
CA GLU A 123 19.21 10.27 -2.79
C GLU A 123 19.00 11.78 -2.69
N LYS A 124 17.79 12.22 -2.34
CA LYS A 124 17.43 13.63 -2.17
C LYS A 124 17.82 14.20 -0.79
N GLY A 125 18.39 13.39 0.10
CA GLY A 125 18.76 13.81 1.46
C GLY A 125 17.56 14.12 2.37
N LEU A 126 16.37 13.60 2.05
CA LEU A 126 15.22 13.68 2.96
C LEU A 126 15.38 12.66 4.10
N ILE A 127 15.84 11.46 3.76
CA ILE A 127 16.13 10.39 4.72
C ILE A 127 17.63 10.18 4.76
N HIS A 128 18.22 10.27 5.95
CA HIS A 128 19.61 9.93 6.18
C HIS A 128 19.67 8.54 6.79
N LEU A 129 20.51 7.68 6.23
CA LEU A 129 20.80 6.36 6.79
C LEU A 129 22.05 6.49 7.66
N ASP A 130 21.96 6.01 8.90
CA ASP A 130 23.09 5.91 9.83
C ASP A 130 24.04 4.75 9.49
#